data_AF-A0A8T3ZTW9-F1
#
_entry.id   AF-A0A8T3ZTW9-F1
#
_cell.length_a   1.000
_cell.length_b   1.000
_cell.length_c   1.000
_cell.angle_alpha   90.00
_cell.angle_beta   90.00
_cell.angle_gamma   90.00
#
_symmetry.space_group_name_H-M   'P 1'
#
loop_
_entity.id
_entity.type
_entity.pdbx_description
1 polymer ?
#
loop_
_entity_poly.entity_id
_entity_poly.type
_entity_poly.pdbx_seq_one_letter_code
_entity_poly.pdbx_strand_id
1 'polypeptide(L)'
;MTHKGFEPWFRVYEYGSGSTIYNSTQGDIGKHLLTYKVELFNLGKLIHRDENKTQPLIVIYDPVYENYPYLVLKDEYWWSWGNRQGIALEYKGSDGGGPDDPPILYENRRSKINLHDASGFALNPIEIRKLNQTFSWISASQIHIDPAKQCYDVAMDSTSFEAKNQNTAMFVKSGYGKISFDWPIVGVMLQKRYVDATIDNVLQSASFAGFGIKNLTEYRYIYPNVKFNNPVKILTYHSDGSMTNYRISVKMVPDVSRGAEYTQDYVCKKITHDGYKKEIANIVVDDMYDRKNEGNGTGLLNLRTLLTSTWFPPFYKILADDPLDLHINEGYAALSPFEITLAVGGKIRTVNGLVNFLSPFVHTVNLDSDNVLNVTESFGFVRITPNSKFGDIVRITVNGNELKQDCTNGCTTTIFANHRLHIEAWNIWGGHASNQLEKFQGIQHEEINWPIIYIGMLVAAIGFVVWKFGEQILEYVGFRNKN
;
A
#
# COMPACT_ATOMS: atom_id res chain seq x y z
N MET A 1 -57.67 18.83 25.15
CA MET A 1 -57.55 17.39 24.81
C MET A 1 -56.08 17.04 24.81
N THR A 2 -55.65 16.15 25.70
CA THR A 2 -54.35 15.49 25.64
C THR A 2 -54.38 14.54 24.45
N HIS A 3 -53.76 14.93 23.34
CA HIS A 3 -53.73 14.09 22.15
C HIS A 3 -52.83 12.89 22.42
N LYS A 4 -53.33 11.68 22.16
CA LYS A 4 -52.50 10.48 22.02
C LYS A 4 -51.69 10.63 20.73
N GLY A 5 -50.42 10.25 20.75
CA GLY A 5 -49.55 10.33 19.57
C GLY A 5 -48.28 11.16 19.75
N PHE A 6 -48.15 11.93 20.84
CA PHE A 6 -46.89 12.58 21.20
C PHE A 6 -46.49 12.29 22.63
N GLU A 7 -45.24 11.91 22.82
CA GLU A 7 -44.62 11.86 24.14
C GLU A 7 -43.56 12.95 24.27
N PRO A 8 -43.48 13.64 25.42
CA PRO A 8 -42.39 14.57 25.69
C PRO A 8 -41.04 13.86 25.53
N TRP A 9 -40.14 14.47 24.77
CA TRP A 9 -38.79 13.95 24.68
C TRP A 9 -38.04 14.25 25.99
N PHE A 10 -37.74 13.19 26.74
CA PHE A 10 -37.17 13.29 28.09
C PHE A 10 -35.63 13.21 28.12
N ARG A 11 -34.96 13.12 26.97
CA ARG A 11 -33.49 13.04 26.92
C ARG A 11 -32.86 14.42 26.79
N VAL A 12 -31.67 14.56 27.38
CA VAL A 12 -30.89 15.79 27.40
C VAL A 12 -30.47 16.16 25.98
N TYR A 13 -30.65 17.43 25.62
CA TYR A 13 -30.21 18.00 24.35
C TYR A 13 -28.67 18.06 24.31
N GLU A 14 -28.07 17.44 23.29
CA GLU A 14 -26.70 17.79 22.89
C GLU A 14 -26.74 19.05 22.02
N TYR A 15 -25.80 19.97 22.21
CA TYR A 15 -25.74 21.24 21.49
C TYR A 15 -25.79 21.04 19.95
N GLY A 16 -26.72 21.74 19.28
CA GLY A 16 -26.92 21.68 17.83
C GLY A 16 -27.61 20.43 17.29
N SER A 17 -28.11 19.51 18.13
CA SER A 17 -28.78 18.26 17.69
C SER A 17 -30.18 18.48 17.09
N GLY A 18 -30.59 19.73 16.93
CA GLY A 18 -32.00 20.09 16.82
C GLY A 18 -32.71 19.95 18.17
N SER A 19 -33.75 20.74 18.38
CA SER A 19 -34.61 20.63 19.56
C SER A 19 -35.77 19.70 19.21
N THR A 20 -35.71 18.45 19.66
CA THR A 20 -36.88 17.56 19.64
C THR A 20 -37.64 17.74 20.95
N ILE A 21 -38.79 18.38 20.91
CA ILE A 21 -39.61 18.65 22.10
C ILE A 21 -40.60 17.50 22.34
N TYR A 22 -41.07 16.88 21.27
CA TYR A 22 -42.02 15.77 21.28
C TYR A 22 -41.66 14.74 20.23
N ASN A 23 -41.84 13.45 20.56
CA ASN A 23 -41.74 12.35 19.60
C ASN A 23 -43.11 11.84 19.23
N SER A 24 -43.30 11.51 17.95
CA SER A 24 -44.49 10.76 17.55
C SER A 24 -44.47 9.35 18.12
N THR A 25 -45.59 8.88 18.65
CA THR A 25 -45.79 7.49 19.09
C THR A 25 -46.69 6.69 18.13
N GLN A 26 -47.14 7.31 17.03
CA GLN A 26 -48.02 6.70 16.02
C GLN A 26 -47.62 7.12 14.60
N GLY A 27 -48.00 6.31 13.60
CA GLY A 27 -47.65 6.56 12.20
C GLY A 27 -48.42 7.71 11.52
N ASP A 28 -49.59 8.08 12.05
CA ASP A 28 -50.36 9.23 11.59
C ASP A 28 -50.58 10.18 12.76
N ILE A 29 -49.95 11.34 12.68
CA ILE A 29 -49.99 12.36 13.71
C ILE A 29 -51.03 13.43 13.33
N GLY A 30 -51.26 13.66 12.04
CA GLY A 30 -52.15 14.73 11.54
C GLY A 30 -51.61 16.14 11.79
N LYS A 31 -52.30 17.17 11.31
CA LYS A 31 -51.86 18.57 11.48
C LYS A 31 -51.95 19.00 12.95
N HIS A 32 -50.87 19.56 13.49
CA HIS A 32 -50.85 20.11 14.85
C HIS A 32 -50.67 21.61 14.87
N LEU A 33 -51.13 22.23 15.95
CA LEU A 33 -50.89 23.62 16.28
C LEU A 33 -50.17 23.65 17.63
N LEU A 34 -48.91 24.04 17.62
CA LEU A 34 -48.13 24.29 18.82
C LEU A 34 -48.37 25.73 19.26
N THR A 35 -48.99 25.89 20.42
CA THR A 35 -49.11 27.19 21.09
C THR A 35 -48.01 27.28 22.14
N TYR A 36 -47.13 28.27 22.05
CA TYR A 36 -46.08 28.49 23.04
C TYR A 36 -46.22 29.88 23.68
N LYS A 37 -45.89 29.94 24.96
CA LYS A 37 -45.92 31.17 25.76
C LYS A 37 -44.49 31.63 26.00
N VAL A 38 -44.20 32.86 25.63
CA VAL A 38 -42.91 33.49 25.89
C VAL A 38 -43.08 34.41 27.10
N GLU A 39 -42.32 34.14 28.16
CA GLU A 39 -42.32 34.92 29.39
C GLU A 39 -40.94 35.54 29.58
N LEU A 40 -40.87 36.88 29.61
CA LEU A 40 -39.63 37.60 29.87
C LEU A 40 -39.62 38.09 31.31
N PHE A 41 -38.56 37.74 32.04
CA PHE A 41 -38.35 38.15 33.42
C PHE A 41 -37.18 39.13 33.50
N ASN A 42 -37.35 40.22 34.26
CA ASN A 42 -36.26 41.10 34.67
C ASN A 42 -36.16 41.06 36.20
N LEU A 43 -35.01 40.62 36.72
CA LEU A 43 -34.76 40.45 38.16
C LEU A 43 -35.87 39.64 38.87
N GLY A 44 -36.30 38.54 38.24
CA GLY A 44 -37.36 37.66 38.76
C GLY A 44 -38.78 38.21 38.63
N LYS A 45 -38.97 39.43 38.10
CA LYS A 45 -40.29 39.99 37.82
C LYS A 45 -40.67 39.78 36.36
N LEU A 46 -41.83 39.17 36.10
CA LEU A 46 -42.39 39.05 34.77
C LEU A 46 -42.68 40.45 34.20
N ILE A 47 -42.02 40.81 33.11
CA ILE A 47 -42.18 42.12 32.44
C ILE A 47 -42.92 42.02 31.11
N HIS A 48 -42.99 40.82 30.53
CA HIS A 48 -43.72 40.59 29.29
C HIS A 48 -44.18 39.14 29.20
N ARG A 49 -45.38 38.94 28.67
CA ARG A 49 -45.93 37.63 28.30
C ARG A 49 -46.55 37.76 26.93
N ASP A 50 -46.16 36.89 26.02
CA ASP A 50 -46.79 36.74 24.71
C ASP A 50 -47.18 35.29 24.47
N GLU A 51 -48.18 35.08 23.63
CA GLU A 51 -48.61 33.75 23.18
C GLU A 51 -48.57 33.72 21.66
N ASN A 52 -47.77 32.82 21.12
CA ASN A 52 -47.64 32.67 19.68
C ASN A 52 -47.95 31.21 19.28
N LYS A 53 -48.31 31.03 18.01
CA LYS A 53 -48.79 29.76 17.47
C LYS A 53 -47.95 29.42 16.26
N THR A 54 -47.53 28.16 16.17
CA THR A 54 -46.83 27.62 15.02
C THR A 54 -47.40 26.25 14.66
N GLN A 55 -47.43 25.92 13.38
CA GLN A 55 -47.80 24.59 12.90
C GLN A 55 -46.50 23.84 12.58
N PRO A 56 -46.13 22.80 13.35
CA PRO A 56 -44.98 21.98 13.00
C PRO A 56 -45.26 21.24 11.69
N LEU A 57 -44.28 21.25 10.79
CA LEU A 57 -44.28 20.37 9.63
C LEU A 57 -43.98 18.96 10.12
N ILE A 58 -44.83 18.00 9.76
CA ILE A 58 -44.53 16.58 9.93
C ILE A 58 -43.73 16.15 8.71
N VAL A 59 -42.48 15.81 8.95
CA VAL A 59 -41.53 15.42 7.92
C VAL A 59 -41.04 14.00 8.18
N ILE A 60 -40.82 13.25 7.11
CA ILE A 60 -40.08 12.00 7.18
C ILE A 60 -38.59 12.32 7.25
N TYR A 61 -37.87 11.55 8.08
CA TYR A 61 -36.42 11.56 8.10
C TYR A 61 -35.91 10.43 7.21
N ASP A 62 -35.55 10.77 5.98
CA ASP A 62 -35.00 9.85 4.98
C ASP A 62 -33.78 10.43 4.27
N PRO A 63 -32.62 10.49 4.95
CA PRO A 63 -31.37 11.00 4.39
C PRO A 63 -30.90 10.23 3.16
N VAL A 64 -30.46 10.96 2.14
CA VAL A 64 -29.88 10.41 0.91
C VAL A 64 -28.38 10.67 0.88
N TYR A 65 -27.62 9.59 0.71
CA TYR A 65 -26.16 9.61 0.69
C TYR A 65 -25.60 8.99 -0.59
N GLU A 66 -24.47 9.54 -1.02
CA GLU A 66 -23.51 8.86 -1.88
C GLU A 66 -22.22 8.67 -1.08
N ASN A 67 -21.64 7.48 -1.14
CA ASN A 67 -20.48 7.12 -0.34
C ASN A 67 -19.34 6.57 -1.19
N TYR A 68 -18.12 6.85 -0.76
CA TYR A 68 -16.90 6.29 -1.32
C TYR A 68 -15.96 5.86 -0.19
N PRO A 69 -15.86 4.56 0.13
CA PRO A 69 -14.88 4.08 1.09
C PRO A 69 -13.47 4.07 0.46
N TYR A 70 -12.45 4.50 1.21
CA TYR A 70 -11.07 4.62 0.73
C TYR A 70 -10.06 4.33 1.83
N LEU A 71 -8.78 4.25 1.46
CA LEU A 71 -7.67 4.09 2.40
C LEU A 71 -7.07 5.44 2.77
N VAL A 72 -6.90 5.73 4.06
CA VAL A 72 -6.27 6.96 4.55
C VAL A 72 -4.75 6.80 4.51
N LEU A 73 -4.12 7.20 3.41
CA LEU A 73 -2.69 6.98 3.17
C LEU A 73 -1.78 7.98 3.91
N LYS A 74 -2.29 9.14 4.34
CA LYS A 74 -1.53 10.12 5.13
C LYS A 74 -1.04 9.62 6.49
N ASP A 75 -1.60 8.51 6.98
CA ASP A 75 -1.13 7.86 8.21
C ASP A 75 0.23 7.15 7.99
N GLU A 76 0.61 6.96 6.72
CA GLU A 76 1.85 6.36 6.29
C GLU A 76 2.13 5.00 6.97
N TYR A 77 1.18 4.08 7.06
CA TYR A 77 1.51 2.72 7.49
C TYR A 77 2.15 1.91 6.36
N TRP A 78 2.99 0.95 6.72
CA TRP A 78 3.72 0.13 5.74
C TRP A 78 2.80 -0.73 4.88
N TRP A 79 1.82 -1.36 5.53
CA TRP A 79 0.83 -2.22 4.90
C TRP A 79 -0.50 -1.49 4.82
N SER A 80 -1.28 -1.80 3.79
CA SER A 80 -2.65 -1.32 3.65
C SER A 80 -3.48 -1.50 4.94
N TRP A 81 -3.43 -2.68 5.55
CA TRP A 81 -4.15 -3.05 6.77
C TRP A 81 -3.76 -2.26 8.01
N GLY A 82 -2.67 -1.49 7.95
CA GLY A 82 -2.27 -0.59 9.02
C GLY A 82 -2.82 0.81 8.86
N ASN A 83 -3.16 1.20 7.63
CA ASN A 83 -3.77 2.49 7.37
C ASN A 83 -5.24 2.45 7.78
N ARG A 84 -5.74 3.57 8.31
CA ARG A 84 -7.15 3.72 8.65
C ARG A 84 -8.01 3.63 7.40
N GLN A 85 -9.26 3.24 7.62
CA GLN A 85 -10.27 3.33 6.58
C GLN A 85 -10.92 4.71 6.63
N GLY A 86 -11.05 5.37 5.48
CA GLY A 86 -11.83 6.57 5.30
C GLY A 86 -13.14 6.27 4.58
N ILE A 87 -14.13 7.13 4.78
CA ILE A 87 -15.30 7.23 3.93
C ILE A 87 -15.57 8.69 3.60
N ALA A 88 -15.66 8.98 2.30
CA ALA A 88 -16.10 10.26 1.79
C ALA A 88 -17.60 10.16 1.56
N LEU A 89 -18.33 11.16 2.03
CA LEU A 89 -19.78 11.21 1.97
C LEU A 89 -20.20 12.48 1.24
N GLU A 90 -21.06 12.31 0.24
CA GLU A 90 -21.96 13.37 -0.21
C GLU A 90 -23.32 13.14 0.42
N TYR A 91 -23.80 14.12 1.18
CA TYR A 91 -25.17 14.16 1.64
C TYR A 91 -25.99 15.03 0.70
N LYS A 92 -27.01 14.46 0.07
CA LYS A 92 -27.85 15.15 -0.93
C LYS A 92 -29.03 15.89 -0.31
N GLY A 93 -29.33 15.63 0.95
CA GLY A 93 -30.53 16.09 1.63
C GLY A 93 -31.33 14.91 2.17
N SER A 94 -32.54 15.18 2.65
CA SER A 94 -33.47 14.13 3.05
C SER A 94 -34.69 14.19 2.17
N ASP A 95 -35.12 13.03 1.67
CA ASP A 95 -36.38 12.92 0.96
C ASP A 95 -37.51 13.30 1.90
N GLY A 96 -38.41 14.11 1.36
CA GLY A 96 -39.64 14.45 2.02
C GLY A 96 -40.69 13.37 1.90
N GLY A 97 -41.75 13.56 2.65
CA GLY A 97 -42.89 12.70 2.61
C GLY A 97 -43.71 12.84 3.88
N GLY A 98 -45.00 12.58 3.74
CA GLY A 98 -45.98 12.71 4.82
C GLY A 98 -47.17 13.57 4.39
N PRO A 99 -48.11 13.82 5.32
CA PRO A 99 -49.33 14.58 5.02
C PRO A 99 -49.07 16.05 4.64
N ASP A 100 -47.98 16.62 5.17
CA ASP A 100 -47.65 18.05 5.06
C ASP A 100 -46.32 18.29 4.34
N ASP A 101 -45.74 17.25 3.75
CA ASP A 101 -44.38 17.27 3.21
C ASP A 101 -44.32 16.56 1.84
N PRO A 102 -44.23 17.32 0.74
CA PRO A 102 -44.08 16.76 -0.60
C PRO A 102 -42.93 15.74 -0.70
N PRO A 103 -43.08 14.68 -1.51
CA PRO A 103 -42.04 13.69 -1.73
C PRO A 103 -40.95 14.21 -2.69
N ILE A 104 -40.24 15.26 -2.27
CA ILE A 104 -39.11 15.86 -2.98
C ILE A 104 -37.87 15.85 -2.09
N LEU A 105 -36.69 15.98 -2.68
CA LEU A 105 -35.43 16.06 -1.94
C LEU A 105 -35.26 17.44 -1.30
N TYR A 106 -35.04 17.48 0.02
CA TYR A 106 -34.79 18.72 0.76
C TYR A 106 -33.33 18.83 1.20
N GLU A 107 -32.56 19.63 0.46
CA GLU A 107 -31.14 19.88 0.69
C GLU A 107 -30.84 20.50 2.07
N ASN A 108 -31.72 21.35 2.60
CA ASN A 108 -31.49 22.04 3.88
C ASN A 108 -31.84 21.20 5.12
N ARG A 109 -32.23 19.93 4.96
CA ARG A 109 -32.52 19.05 6.11
C ARG A 109 -31.24 18.52 6.70
N ARG A 110 -31.22 18.37 8.03
CA ARG A 110 -30.06 17.86 8.75
C ARG A 110 -30.04 16.34 8.74
N SER A 111 -28.85 15.75 8.81
CA SER A 111 -28.68 14.34 9.05
C SER A 111 -27.55 14.08 10.04
N LYS A 112 -27.84 13.28 11.08
CA LYS A 112 -26.90 12.97 12.17
C LYS A 112 -26.34 11.57 11.99
N ILE A 113 -25.02 11.44 12.05
CA ILE A 113 -24.31 10.16 12.08
C ILE A 113 -23.56 10.07 13.41
N ASN A 114 -23.93 9.11 14.26
CA ASN A 114 -23.32 8.96 15.59
C ASN A 114 -23.24 7.51 16.08
N LEU A 115 -23.47 6.56 15.17
CA LEU A 115 -23.35 5.14 15.43
C LEU A 115 -22.92 4.45 14.12
N HIS A 116 -22.31 3.27 14.25
CA HIS A 116 -22.00 2.38 13.14
C HIS A 116 -22.15 0.92 13.58
N ASP A 117 -22.44 0.05 12.62
CA ASP A 117 -22.40 -1.39 12.79
C ASP A 117 -21.52 -1.99 11.70
N ALA A 118 -20.47 -2.70 12.12
CA ALA A 118 -19.45 -3.20 11.21
C ALA A 118 -19.12 -4.66 11.49
N SER A 119 -18.92 -5.42 10.41
CA SER A 119 -18.42 -6.78 10.45
C SER A 119 -17.22 -6.91 9.52
N GLY A 120 -16.17 -7.57 9.99
CA GLY A 120 -14.94 -7.74 9.25
C GLY A 120 -14.59 -9.21 9.04
N PHE A 121 -14.05 -9.52 7.87
CA PHE A 121 -13.59 -10.85 7.51
C PHE A 121 -12.29 -10.79 6.72
N ALA A 122 -11.55 -11.88 6.71
CA ALA A 122 -10.33 -12.04 5.95
C ALA A 122 -10.37 -13.33 5.13
N LEU A 123 -9.77 -13.29 3.95
CA LEU A 123 -9.64 -14.46 3.09
C LEU A 123 -8.33 -15.20 3.38
N ASN A 124 -8.46 -16.47 3.74
CA ASN A 124 -7.44 -17.50 3.54
C ASN A 124 -7.76 -18.15 2.18
N PRO A 125 -6.80 -18.53 1.30
CA PRO A 125 -7.12 -19.04 -0.05
C PRO A 125 -8.17 -20.16 -0.15
N ILE A 126 -8.49 -20.83 0.96
CA ILE A 126 -9.42 -21.94 1.05
C ILE A 126 -10.68 -21.58 1.85
N GLU A 127 -10.69 -20.49 2.63
CA GLU A 127 -11.79 -20.16 3.55
C GLU A 127 -11.87 -18.68 3.93
N ILE A 128 -13.09 -18.19 4.16
CA ILE A 128 -13.35 -16.86 4.73
C ILE A 128 -13.41 -16.98 6.26
N ARG A 129 -12.66 -16.14 6.96
CA ARG A 129 -12.61 -16.11 8.43
C ARG A 129 -13.11 -14.76 8.96
N LYS A 130 -14.08 -14.78 9.85
CA LYS A 130 -14.49 -13.58 10.59
C LYS A 130 -13.35 -13.10 11.48
N LEU A 131 -13.09 -11.81 11.46
CA LEU A 131 -12.11 -11.16 12.31
C LEU A 131 -12.79 -10.61 13.56
N ASN A 132 -12.18 -10.85 14.72
CA ASN A 132 -12.71 -10.44 16.04
C ASN A 132 -12.09 -9.13 16.53
N GLN A 133 -11.53 -8.33 15.63
CA GLN A 133 -10.92 -7.04 15.96
C GLN A 133 -11.99 -5.94 15.90
N THR A 134 -11.99 -5.06 16.91
CA THR A 134 -12.94 -3.95 17.00
C THR A 134 -12.70 -2.93 15.89
N PHE A 135 -13.74 -2.61 15.15
CA PHE A 135 -13.76 -1.53 14.16
C PHE A 135 -14.30 -0.25 14.80
N SER A 136 -13.44 0.78 14.94
CA SER A 136 -13.73 1.94 15.77
C SER A 136 -13.78 3.22 14.96
N TRP A 137 -14.80 4.05 15.18
CA TRP A 137 -14.81 5.43 14.69
C TRP A 137 -13.70 6.22 15.39
N ILE A 138 -12.87 6.92 14.62
CA ILE A 138 -11.75 7.72 15.16
C ILE A 138 -12.00 9.21 15.03
N SER A 139 -12.49 9.64 13.87
CA SER A 139 -12.63 11.06 13.58
C SER A 139 -13.68 11.32 12.53
N ALA A 140 -14.35 12.45 12.66
CA ALA A 140 -15.04 13.13 11.56
C ALA A 140 -14.41 14.51 11.38
N SER A 141 -14.31 14.98 10.15
CA SER A 141 -13.73 16.29 9.86
C SER A 141 -14.48 17.00 8.76
N GLN A 142 -14.59 18.32 8.90
CA GLN A 142 -14.94 19.21 7.78
C GLN A 142 -13.95 19.04 6.64
N ILE A 143 -14.42 19.30 5.43
CA ILE A 143 -13.55 19.26 4.27
C ILE A 143 -12.73 20.55 4.22
N HIS A 144 -11.43 20.40 4.43
CA HIS A 144 -10.42 21.42 4.18
C HIS A 144 -9.37 20.78 3.28
N ILE A 145 -9.38 21.16 2.00
CA ILE A 145 -8.45 20.60 1.01
C ILE A 145 -7.31 21.57 0.83
N ASP A 146 -6.10 21.06 0.99
CA ASP A 146 -4.89 21.79 0.64
C ASP A 146 -4.89 22.08 -0.88
N PRO A 147 -4.86 23.36 -1.32
CA PRO A 147 -4.79 23.71 -2.73
C PRO A 147 -3.60 23.09 -3.48
N ALA A 148 -2.54 22.69 -2.77
CA ALA A 148 -1.40 21.99 -3.37
C ALA A 148 -1.68 20.49 -3.64
N LYS A 149 -2.71 19.92 -3.01
CA LYS A 149 -3.11 18.51 -3.14
C LYS A 149 -4.36 18.31 -3.98
N GLN A 150 -5.15 19.36 -4.22
CA GLN A 150 -6.36 19.28 -5.03
C GLN A 150 -6.05 18.78 -6.45
N CYS A 151 -6.90 17.90 -6.96
CA CYS A 151 -6.84 17.44 -8.34
C CYS A 151 -7.68 18.30 -9.28
N TYR A 152 -8.81 18.79 -8.75
CA TYR A 152 -9.73 19.66 -9.48
C TYR A 152 -10.01 20.91 -8.67
N ASP A 153 -10.11 22.05 -9.34
CA ASP A 153 -10.57 23.30 -8.73
C ASP A 153 -12.08 23.23 -8.53
N VAL A 154 -12.50 22.92 -7.29
CA VAL A 154 -13.91 22.80 -6.89
C VAL A 154 -14.10 23.47 -5.53
N ALA A 155 -15.17 24.27 -5.43
CA ALA A 155 -15.55 24.89 -4.17
C ALA A 155 -16.45 23.92 -3.38
N MET A 156 -16.04 23.62 -2.15
CA MET A 156 -16.86 22.86 -1.20
C MET A 156 -17.29 23.76 -0.06
N ASP A 157 -18.57 23.70 0.28
CA ASP A 157 -19.10 24.40 1.43
C ASP A 157 -18.77 23.64 2.71
N SER A 158 -17.70 24.07 3.39
CA SER A 158 -17.26 23.50 4.67
C SER A 158 -18.29 23.65 5.79
N THR A 159 -19.27 24.54 5.64
CA THR A 159 -20.35 24.73 6.63
C THR A 159 -21.44 23.67 6.54
N SER A 160 -21.44 22.82 5.50
CA SER A 160 -22.43 21.75 5.34
C SER A 160 -22.27 20.61 6.35
N PHE A 161 -21.05 20.42 6.88
CA PHE A 161 -20.70 19.33 7.79
C PHE A 161 -20.15 19.87 9.10
N GLU A 162 -20.59 19.32 10.23
CA GLU A 162 -20.12 19.65 11.56
C GLU A 162 -19.64 18.39 12.26
N ALA A 163 -18.37 18.38 12.67
CA ALA A 163 -17.82 17.36 13.55
C ALA A 163 -17.91 17.89 14.99
N LYS A 164 -18.79 17.29 15.81
CA LYS A 164 -19.06 17.83 17.15
C LYS A 164 -18.19 17.19 18.23
N ASN A 165 -18.19 15.86 18.27
CA ASN A 165 -17.53 15.03 19.29
C ASN A 165 -16.75 13.90 18.59
N GLN A 166 -15.92 13.13 19.31
CA GLN A 166 -15.08 12.07 18.73
C GLN A 166 -15.86 11.08 17.84
N ASN A 167 -17.15 10.85 18.09
CA ASN A 167 -18.00 9.89 17.35
C ASN A 167 -19.33 10.47 16.85
N THR A 168 -19.42 11.79 16.63
CA THR A 168 -20.66 12.41 16.12
C THR A 168 -20.36 13.38 14.98
N ALA A 169 -20.94 13.09 13.82
CA ALA A 169 -20.97 13.94 12.65
C ALA A 169 -22.40 14.40 12.36
N MET A 170 -22.55 15.63 11.87
CA MET A 170 -23.83 16.20 11.48
C MET A 170 -23.70 16.91 10.14
N PHE A 171 -24.49 16.50 9.16
CA PHE A 171 -24.77 17.35 8.01
C PHE A 171 -25.86 18.34 8.40
N VAL A 172 -25.60 19.63 8.31
CA VAL A 172 -26.60 20.67 8.60
C VAL A 172 -27.42 21.08 7.36
N LYS A 173 -26.90 20.74 6.18
CA LYS A 173 -27.50 20.83 4.84
C LYS A 173 -26.71 19.93 3.89
N SER A 174 -27.14 19.84 2.63
CA SER A 174 -26.43 19.13 1.57
C SER A 174 -24.97 19.58 1.47
N GLY A 175 -24.10 18.64 1.13
CA GLY A 175 -22.67 18.90 0.98
C GLY A 175 -21.83 17.68 1.30
N TYR A 176 -20.58 17.91 1.70
CA TYR A 176 -19.57 16.86 1.79
C TYR A 176 -18.94 16.76 3.17
N GLY A 177 -18.61 15.55 3.58
CA GLY A 177 -17.95 15.26 4.83
C GLY A 177 -17.12 13.98 4.73
N LYS A 178 -16.17 13.81 5.65
CA LYS A 178 -15.39 12.58 5.74
C LYS A 178 -15.34 12.05 7.17
N ILE A 179 -15.35 10.73 7.29
CA ILE A 179 -15.24 9.99 8.54
C ILE A 179 -14.11 8.97 8.39
N SER A 180 -13.33 8.77 9.45
CA SER A 180 -12.24 7.79 9.48
C SER A 180 -12.42 6.81 10.61
N PHE A 181 -12.09 5.56 10.33
CA PHE A 181 -12.20 4.42 11.22
C PHE A 181 -10.85 3.72 11.37
N ASP A 182 -10.59 3.18 12.55
CA ASP A 182 -9.42 2.33 12.82
C ASP A 182 -9.83 0.87 12.95
N TRP A 183 -8.97 0.01 12.43
CA TRP A 183 -9.10 -1.43 12.52
C TRP A 183 -7.73 -2.06 12.71
N PRO A 184 -7.33 -2.42 13.94
CA PRO A 184 -5.97 -2.85 14.24
C PRO A 184 -5.73 -4.32 13.83
N ILE A 185 -5.79 -4.61 12.53
CA ILE A 185 -5.72 -5.97 11.97
C ILE A 185 -4.36 -6.37 11.41
N VAL A 186 -3.39 -5.44 11.29
CA VAL A 186 -2.04 -5.74 10.72
C VAL A 186 -1.41 -6.98 11.33
N GLY A 187 -1.39 -7.08 12.66
CA GLY A 187 -0.78 -8.20 13.36
C GLY A 187 -1.45 -9.53 13.00
N VAL A 188 -2.78 -9.55 12.91
CA VAL A 188 -3.55 -10.74 12.56
C VAL A 188 -3.31 -11.14 11.11
N MET A 189 -3.33 -10.18 10.19
CA MET A 189 -3.07 -10.41 8.75
C MET A 189 -1.69 -11.03 8.53
N LEU A 190 -0.65 -10.46 9.15
CA LEU A 190 0.73 -10.94 9.01
C LEU A 190 0.97 -12.30 9.68
N GLN A 191 0.42 -12.52 10.88
CA GLN A 191 0.59 -13.79 11.60
C GLN A 191 -0.15 -14.95 10.95
N LYS A 192 -1.38 -14.71 10.46
CA LYS A 192 -2.23 -15.74 9.85
C LYS A 192 -2.04 -15.87 8.34
N ARG A 193 -1.30 -14.95 7.71
CA ARG A 193 -1.03 -14.91 6.26
C ARG A 193 -2.31 -14.90 5.42
N TYR A 194 -3.29 -14.11 5.85
CA TYR A 194 -4.48 -13.86 5.04
C TYR A 194 -4.12 -13.03 3.80
N VAL A 195 -4.87 -13.23 2.72
CA VAL A 195 -4.65 -12.59 1.42
C VAL A 195 -5.28 -11.20 1.40
N ASP A 196 -6.50 -11.07 1.87
CA ASP A 196 -7.21 -9.79 1.94
C ASP A 196 -8.03 -9.69 3.23
N ALA A 197 -8.49 -8.46 3.50
CA ALA A 197 -9.44 -8.18 4.58
C ALA A 197 -10.54 -7.28 4.03
N THR A 198 -11.78 -7.60 4.38
CA THR A 198 -12.97 -6.87 3.95
C THR A 198 -13.77 -6.45 5.17
N ILE A 199 -14.35 -5.26 5.09
CA ILE A 199 -15.29 -4.71 6.07
C ILE A 199 -16.63 -4.49 5.37
N ASP A 200 -17.70 -4.94 5.98
CA ASP A 200 -19.06 -4.48 5.73
C ASP A 200 -19.44 -3.53 6.86
N ASN A 201 -19.77 -2.27 6.54
CA ASN A 201 -20.12 -1.25 7.53
C ASN A 201 -21.41 -0.53 7.16
N VAL A 202 -22.21 -0.23 8.19
CA VAL A 202 -23.44 0.54 8.11
C VAL A 202 -23.31 1.75 9.01
N LEU A 203 -23.37 2.95 8.42
CA LEU A 203 -23.46 4.19 9.18
C LEU A 203 -24.89 4.40 9.67
N GLN A 204 -25.04 4.79 10.93
CA GLN A 204 -26.32 4.85 11.61
C GLN A 204 -26.54 6.20 12.31
N SER A 205 -27.82 6.56 12.41
CA SER A 205 -28.30 7.65 13.26
C SER A 205 -29.01 7.06 14.47
N ALA A 206 -28.54 7.38 15.67
CA ALA A 206 -29.17 6.95 16.91
C ALA A 206 -29.79 8.14 17.65
N SER A 207 -31.00 7.96 18.18
CA SER A 207 -31.75 8.97 18.95
C SER A 207 -31.85 10.31 18.20
N PHE A 208 -32.37 10.27 16.97
CA PHE A 208 -32.50 11.46 16.10
C PHE A 208 -33.76 11.36 15.26
N ALA A 209 -34.42 12.51 15.06
CA ALA A 209 -35.65 12.62 14.27
C ALA A 209 -36.72 11.57 14.64
N GLY A 210 -36.86 11.27 15.94
CA GLY A 210 -37.81 10.28 16.44
C GLY A 210 -37.37 8.81 16.34
N PHE A 211 -36.25 8.50 15.67
CA PHE A 211 -35.74 7.13 15.55
C PHE A 211 -34.84 6.75 16.73
N GLY A 212 -35.01 5.52 17.21
CA GLY A 212 -34.07 4.88 18.13
C GLY A 212 -32.72 4.64 17.44
N ILE A 213 -32.74 3.91 16.34
CA ILE A 213 -31.63 3.69 15.39
C ILE A 213 -32.23 3.70 13.97
N LYS A 214 -31.57 4.39 13.02
CA LYS A 214 -31.86 4.32 11.58
C LYS A 214 -30.55 4.08 10.82
N ASN A 215 -30.55 3.09 9.93
CA ASN A 215 -29.47 2.90 8.97
C ASN A 215 -29.52 4.03 7.93
N LEU A 216 -28.37 4.65 7.66
CA LEU A 216 -28.26 5.79 6.76
C LEU A 216 -27.66 5.40 5.42
N THR A 217 -26.52 4.72 5.47
CA THR A 217 -25.82 4.24 4.28
C THR A 217 -24.96 3.04 4.66
N GLU A 218 -24.84 2.10 3.74
CA GLU A 218 -23.99 0.93 3.87
C GLU A 218 -22.89 0.95 2.81
N TYR A 219 -21.77 0.29 3.13
CA TYR A 219 -20.68 0.11 2.18
C TYR A 219 -19.86 -1.12 2.54
N ARG A 220 -19.19 -1.66 1.51
CA ARG A 220 -18.16 -2.68 1.63
C ARG A 220 -16.81 -2.09 1.25
N TYR A 221 -15.78 -2.40 2.01
CA TYR A 221 -14.41 -1.99 1.72
C TYR A 221 -13.45 -3.17 1.78
N ILE A 222 -12.67 -3.37 0.72
CA ILE A 222 -11.66 -4.43 0.62
C ILE A 222 -10.28 -3.77 0.69
N TYR A 223 -9.50 -4.11 1.71
CA TYR A 223 -8.12 -3.65 1.82
C TYR A 223 -7.27 -4.26 0.70
N PRO A 224 -6.54 -3.45 -0.10
CA PRO A 224 -5.63 -3.97 -1.11
C PRO A 224 -4.49 -4.74 -0.44
N ASN A 225 -4.06 -5.88 -0.97
CA ASN A 225 -2.92 -6.64 -0.42
C ASN A 225 -1.58 -6.04 -0.87
N VAL A 226 -1.28 -4.84 -0.40
CA VAL A 226 -0.13 -4.06 -0.87
C VAL A 226 0.60 -3.39 0.29
N LYS A 227 1.90 -3.19 0.10
CA LYS A 227 2.70 -2.28 0.93
C LYS A 227 2.75 -0.92 0.27
N PHE A 228 2.44 0.13 1.04
CA PHE A 228 2.52 1.51 0.57
C PHE A 228 3.86 2.16 0.85
N ASN A 229 4.66 1.59 1.76
CA ASN A 229 5.96 2.14 2.13
C ASN A 229 7.09 1.10 2.05
N ASN A 230 8.26 1.53 1.57
CA ASN A 230 9.44 0.69 1.44
C ASN A 230 10.73 1.48 1.77
N PRO A 231 11.72 0.91 2.45
CA PRO A 231 12.99 1.59 2.67
C PRO A 231 13.83 1.61 1.38
N VAL A 232 14.27 2.79 1.00
CA VAL A 232 15.34 3.04 0.03
C VAL A 232 16.62 3.33 0.80
N LYS A 233 17.61 2.46 0.63
CA LYS A 233 18.91 2.58 1.29
C LYS A 233 19.97 2.94 0.26
N ILE A 234 20.63 4.07 0.45
CA ILE A 234 21.84 4.43 -0.30
C ILE A 234 23.03 4.26 0.63
N LEU A 235 23.93 3.37 0.25
CA LEU A 235 25.12 3.02 1.01
C LEU A 235 26.35 3.51 0.24
N THR A 236 27.25 4.22 0.91
CA THR A 236 28.51 4.67 0.31
C THR A 236 29.67 3.98 0.99
N TYR A 237 30.57 3.39 0.21
CA TYR A 237 31.74 2.70 0.74
C TYR A 237 33.04 3.18 0.10
N HIS A 238 34.10 3.11 0.89
CA HIS A 238 35.48 3.16 0.44
C HIS A 238 35.93 1.80 -0.12
N SER A 239 37.09 1.76 -0.77
CA SER A 239 37.70 0.52 -1.30
C SER A 239 38.03 -0.51 -0.21
N ASP A 240 38.38 -0.07 0.99
CA ASP A 240 38.56 -0.92 2.18
C ASP A 240 37.22 -1.46 2.74
N GLY A 241 36.10 -0.99 2.21
CA GLY A 241 34.75 -1.37 2.60
C GLY A 241 34.24 -0.65 3.86
N SER A 242 34.94 0.36 4.38
CA SER A 242 34.42 1.27 5.40
C SER A 242 33.39 2.23 4.78
N MET A 243 32.48 2.75 5.61
CA MET A 243 31.45 3.68 5.14
C MET A 243 32.08 5.06 4.94
N THR A 244 31.75 5.74 3.84
CA THR A 244 32.30 7.08 3.57
C THR A 244 31.58 8.17 4.37
N ASN A 245 32.11 9.39 4.31
CA ASN A 245 31.44 10.60 4.81
C ASN A 245 30.85 11.47 3.68
N TYR A 246 30.58 10.89 2.50
CA TYR A 246 29.98 11.65 1.40
C TYR A 246 28.56 12.07 1.75
N ARG A 247 28.24 13.34 1.44
CA ARG A 247 26.85 13.82 1.46
C ARG A 247 26.06 13.11 0.37
N ILE A 248 24.87 12.66 0.72
CA ILE A 248 23.92 11.94 -0.13
C ILE A 248 22.64 12.77 -0.20
N SER A 249 22.11 12.99 -1.40
CA SER A 249 20.73 13.46 -1.59
C SER A 249 20.02 12.56 -2.59
N VAL A 250 18.76 12.25 -2.32
CA VAL A 250 17.91 11.43 -3.18
C VAL A 250 16.62 12.15 -3.45
N LYS A 251 16.17 12.07 -4.70
CA LYS A 251 14.84 12.48 -5.12
C LYS A 251 14.27 11.44 -6.07
N MET A 252 13.05 11.01 -5.80
CA MET A 252 12.33 10.03 -6.60
C MET A 252 11.04 10.63 -7.13
N VAL A 253 10.84 10.50 -8.44
CA VAL A 253 9.63 10.92 -9.15
C VAL A 253 9.16 9.79 -10.08
N PRO A 254 7.88 9.74 -10.46
CA PRO A 254 7.41 8.75 -11.44
C PRO A 254 8.23 8.80 -12.75
N ASP A 255 8.59 7.63 -13.28
CA ASP A 255 9.31 7.52 -14.57
C ASP A 255 8.34 7.80 -15.74
N VAL A 256 8.21 9.07 -16.10
CA VAL A 256 7.34 9.54 -17.19
C VAL A 256 7.75 8.98 -18.56
N SER A 257 9.00 8.56 -18.74
CA SER A 257 9.46 7.96 -20.00
C SER A 257 8.79 6.62 -20.27
N ARG A 258 8.32 5.94 -19.21
CA ARG A 258 7.51 4.71 -19.29
C ARG A 258 6.00 4.97 -19.35
N GLY A 259 5.58 6.23 -19.22
CA GLY A 259 4.17 6.60 -19.06
C GLY A 259 3.65 6.43 -17.63
N ALA A 260 4.54 6.44 -16.62
CA ALA A 260 4.13 6.44 -15.23
C ALA A 260 3.65 7.83 -14.79
N GLU A 261 2.71 7.87 -13.86
CA GLU A 261 2.19 9.10 -13.26
C GLU A 261 2.19 9.04 -11.74
N TYR A 262 1.89 10.17 -11.10
CA TYR A 262 1.71 10.16 -9.65
C TYR A 262 0.49 9.34 -9.27
N THR A 263 0.60 8.50 -8.25
CA THR A 263 -0.52 7.71 -7.72
C THR A 263 -1.71 8.60 -7.37
N GLN A 264 -1.47 9.80 -6.84
CA GLN A 264 -2.51 10.80 -6.56
C GLN A 264 -3.28 11.22 -7.81
N ASP A 265 -2.58 11.40 -8.94
CA ASP A 265 -3.22 11.78 -10.22
C ASP A 265 -4.06 10.62 -10.77
N TYR A 266 -3.54 9.40 -10.69
CA TYR A 266 -4.28 8.19 -11.05
C TYR A 266 -5.55 8.02 -10.20
N VAL A 267 -5.46 8.14 -8.86
CA VAL A 267 -6.61 8.03 -7.95
C VAL A 267 -7.69 9.03 -8.31
N CYS A 268 -7.33 10.28 -8.62
CA CYS A 268 -8.30 11.29 -9.03
C CYS A 268 -9.00 10.98 -10.35
N LYS A 269 -8.24 10.56 -11.37
CA LYS A 269 -8.81 10.12 -12.65
C LYS A 269 -9.71 8.92 -12.46
N LYS A 270 -9.30 7.94 -11.65
CA LYS A 270 -10.06 6.72 -11.39
C LYS A 270 -11.39 7.00 -10.71
N ILE A 271 -11.40 7.79 -9.63
CA ILE A 271 -12.64 8.12 -8.90
C ILE A 271 -13.65 8.83 -9.82
N THR A 272 -13.18 9.78 -10.63
CA THR A 272 -14.07 10.50 -11.56
C THR A 272 -14.51 9.65 -12.75
N HIS A 273 -13.64 8.76 -13.23
CA HIS A 273 -13.97 7.76 -14.24
C HIS A 273 -15.06 6.81 -13.77
N ASP A 274 -15.06 6.43 -12.49
CA ASP A 274 -16.09 5.59 -11.86
C ASP A 274 -17.43 6.29 -11.64
N GLY A 275 -17.57 7.54 -12.09
CA GLY A 275 -18.81 8.31 -12.04
C GLY A 275 -19.00 9.11 -10.75
N TYR A 276 -18.05 9.08 -9.82
CA TYR A 276 -18.10 9.92 -8.62
C TYR A 276 -17.75 11.37 -8.90
N LYS A 277 -18.25 12.27 -8.05
CA LYS A 277 -17.98 13.70 -8.15
C LYS A 277 -16.51 14.05 -7.87
N LYS A 278 -16.05 15.14 -8.48
CA LYS A 278 -14.68 15.66 -8.33
C LYS A 278 -14.36 16.01 -6.87
N GLU A 279 -15.36 16.41 -6.11
CA GLU A 279 -15.27 16.70 -4.70
C GLU A 279 -14.88 15.47 -3.88
N ILE A 280 -15.47 14.31 -4.17
CA ILE A 280 -15.09 13.03 -3.56
C ILE A 280 -13.63 12.69 -3.90
N ALA A 281 -13.21 12.87 -5.16
CA ALA A 281 -11.83 12.63 -5.56
C ALA A 281 -10.83 13.51 -4.77
N ASN A 282 -11.12 14.80 -4.62
CA ASN A 282 -10.29 15.70 -3.82
C ASN A 282 -10.25 15.32 -2.34
N ILE A 283 -11.37 14.87 -1.76
CA ILE A 283 -11.42 14.40 -0.37
C ILE A 283 -10.48 13.20 -0.16
N VAL A 284 -10.47 12.25 -1.09
CA VAL A 284 -9.63 11.07 -1.02
C VAL A 284 -8.15 11.43 -1.16
N VAL A 285 -7.80 12.29 -2.12
CA VAL A 285 -6.39 12.71 -2.34
C VAL A 285 -5.85 13.61 -1.22
N ASP A 286 -6.69 14.43 -0.58
CA ASP A 286 -6.31 15.18 0.63
C ASP A 286 -5.85 14.25 1.77
N ASP A 287 -6.43 13.04 1.84
CA ASP A 287 -6.05 12.01 2.80
C ASP A 287 -4.90 11.11 2.32
N MET A 288 -4.24 11.44 1.21
CA MET A 288 -2.99 10.82 0.79
C MET A 288 -1.77 11.57 1.32
N TYR A 289 -0.65 10.84 1.45
CA TYR A 289 0.64 11.46 1.70
C TYR A 289 1.08 12.35 0.53
N ASP A 290 2.08 13.19 0.78
CA ASP A 290 2.64 14.10 -0.21
C ASP A 290 3.31 13.34 -1.38
N ARG A 291 3.43 14.02 -2.52
CA ARG A 291 4.09 13.47 -3.73
C ARG A 291 5.60 13.29 -3.59
N LYS A 292 6.18 13.72 -2.47
CA LYS A 292 7.64 13.85 -2.29
C LYS A 292 8.25 12.59 -1.69
N ASN A 293 9.15 11.98 -2.46
CA ASN A 293 10.09 10.97 -1.97
C ASN A 293 11.50 11.55 -2.10
N GLU A 294 11.89 12.39 -1.12
CA GLU A 294 13.18 13.05 -1.09
C GLU A 294 13.84 12.92 0.29
N GLY A 295 15.16 12.85 0.32
CA GLY A 295 15.90 12.70 1.57
C GLY A 295 17.39 12.98 1.43
N ASN A 296 18.00 13.34 2.54
CA ASN A 296 19.43 13.62 2.61
C ASN A 296 20.09 12.79 3.72
N GLY A 297 21.36 12.44 3.54
CA GLY A 297 22.16 11.69 4.50
C GLY A 297 23.65 11.90 4.31
N THR A 298 24.45 11.22 5.13
CA THR A 298 25.91 11.22 5.03
C THR A 298 26.40 9.80 5.26
N GLY A 299 27.15 9.24 4.30
CA GLY A 299 27.63 7.86 4.37
C GLY A 299 26.55 6.80 4.09
N LEU A 300 25.43 6.93 4.80
CA LEU A 300 24.20 6.14 4.66
C LEU A 300 23.01 7.11 4.56
N LEU A 301 22.10 6.82 3.63
CA LEU A 301 20.75 7.34 3.64
C LEU A 301 19.77 6.18 3.73
N ASN A 302 18.82 6.25 4.66
CA ASN A 302 17.71 5.30 4.75
C ASN A 302 16.41 6.09 4.63
N LEU A 303 15.95 6.29 3.40
CA LEU A 303 14.73 7.01 3.08
C LEU A 303 13.54 6.06 3.17
N ARG A 304 12.52 6.45 3.93
CA ARG A 304 11.20 5.80 3.84
C ARG A 304 10.51 6.31 2.58
N THR A 305 10.36 5.45 1.58
CA THR A 305 9.65 5.81 0.36
C THR A 305 8.20 5.40 0.41
N LEU A 306 7.36 6.24 -0.17
CA LEU A 306 5.92 6.12 -0.28
C LEU A 306 5.55 5.73 -1.73
N LEU A 307 4.45 5.01 -1.94
CA LEU A 307 3.95 4.59 -3.26
C LEU A 307 3.36 5.78 -4.04
N THR A 308 4.25 6.64 -4.56
CA THR A 308 3.84 7.84 -5.33
C THR A 308 3.90 7.65 -6.83
N SER A 309 4.22 6.46 -7.35
CA SER A 309 4.27 6.16 -8.78
C SER A 309 3.35 5.00 -9.14
N THR A 310 2.51 5.19 -10.15
CA THR A 310 1.61 4.18 -10.70
C THR A 310 1.84 4.06 -12.21
N TRP A 311 1.98 2.83 -12.70
CA TRP A 311 2.17 2.54 -14.10
C TRP A 311 1.51 1.22 -14.50
N PHE A 312 0.77 1.25 -15.62
CA PHE A 312 0.16 0.10 -16.25
C PHE A 312 0.91 -0.25 -17.54
N PRO A 313 1.75 -1.30 -17.53
CA PRO A 313 2.36 -1.82 -18.74
C PRO A 313 1.35 -2.18 -19.83
N PRO A 314 1.76 -2.22 -21.11
CA PRO A 314 0.86 -2.54 -22.22
C PRO A 314 0.09 -3.86 -22.09
N PHE A 315 0.58 -4.85 -21.34
CA PHE A 315 -0.13 -6.12 -21.16
C PHE A 315 -1.42 -5.99 -20.33
N TYR A 316 -1.59 -4.91 -19.54
CA TYR A 316 -2.85 -4.67 -18.83
C TYR A 316 -4.02 -4.46 -19.79
N LYS A 317 -3.76 -4.15 -21.07
CA LYS A 317 -4.76 -4.12 -22.14
C LYS A 317 -5.46 -5.46 -22.39
N ILE A 318 -4.90 -6.56 -21.90
CA ILE A 318 -5.53 -7.89 -21.96
C ILE A 318 -6.65 -7.99 -20.90
N LEU A 319 -6.56 -7.22 -19.82
CA LEU A 319 -7.52 -7.21 -18.72
C LEU A 319 -8.61 -6.14 -18.91
N ALA A 320 -8.25 -4.97 -19.42
CA ALA A 320 -9.17 -3.86 -19.69
C ALA A 320 -8.67 -2.96 -20.82
N ASP A 321 -9.58 -2.38 -21.61
CA ASP A 321 -9.22 -1.47 -22.71
C ASP A 321 -8.62 -0.15 -22.20
N ASP A 322 -9.19 0.40 -21.11
CA ASP A 322 -8.64 1.51 -20.34
C ASP A 322 -8.21 1.02 -18.94
N PRO A 323 -6.95 1.25 -18.49
CA PRO A 323 -6.55 0.95 -17.11
C PRO A 323 -7.46 1.56 -16.03
N LEU A 324 -8.18 2.65 -16.34
CA LEU A 324 -9.15 3.26 -15.43
C LEU A 324 -10.41 2.39 -15.23
N ASP A 325 -10.67 1.38 -16.07
CA ASP A 325 -11.76 0.41 -15.85
C ASP A 325 -11.44 -0.60 -14.74
N LEU A 326 -10.16 -0.79 -14.42
CA LEU A 326 -9.72 -1.72 -13.37
C LEU A 326 -10.13 -1.20 -11.99
N HIS A 327 -10.38 -2.09 -11.02
CA HIS A 327 -10.69 -1.67 -9.65
C HIS A 327 -9.54 -0.84 -9.06
N ILE A 328 -9.82 0.19 -8.24
CA ILE A 328 -8.78 1.10 -7.71
C ILE A 328 -7.64 0.38 -6.98
N ASN A 329 -7.96 -0.73 -6.30
CA ASN A 329 -6.98 -1.60 -5.64
C ASN A 329 -5.92 -2.19 -6.61
N GLU A 330 -6.27 -2.44 -7.87
CA GLU A 330 -5.32 -2.88 -8.89
C GLU A 330 -4.32 -1.77 -9.23
N GLY A 331 -4.75 -0.51 -9.18
CA GLY A 331 -3.84 0.63 -9.33
C GLY A 331 -2.87 0.77 -8.16
N TYR A 332 -3.31 0.50 -6.93
CA TYR A 332 -2.40 0.44 -5.78
C TYR A 332 -1.42 -0.75 -5.85
N ALA A 333 -1.78 -1.82 -6.56
CA ALA A 333 -0.93 -2.99 -6.77
C ALA A 333 -0.10 -2.91 -8.07
N ALA A 334 -0.31 -1.86 -8.88
CA ALA A 334 0.39 -1.67 -10.14
C ALA A 334 1.89 -1.44 -9.92
N LEU A 335 2.65 -1.52 -11.01
CA LEU A 335 4.09 -1.32 -10.94
C LEU A 335 4.41 0.15 -10.65
N SER A 336 5.44 0.39 -9.82
CA SER A 336 5.90 1.72 -9.44
C SER A 336 7.31 1.99 -9.99
N PRO A 337 7.45 2.35 -11.28
CA PRO A 337 8.72 2.78 -11.82
C PRO A 337 9.03 4.21 -11.35
N PHE A 338 10.26 4.41 -10.89
CA PHE A 338 10.75 5.71 -10.47
C PHE A 338 11.98 6.11 -11.30
N GLU A 339 12.04 7.40 -11.64
CA GLU A 339 13.28 8.07 -11.95
C GLU A 339 13.90 8.53 -10.61
N ILE A 340 15.07 7.98 -10.29
CA ILE A 340 15.76 8.18 -9.02
C ILE A 340 16.99 9.03 -9.28
N THR A 341 16.93 10.31 -8.91
CA THR A 341 18.09 11.20 -8.94
C THR A 341 18.86 11.08 -7.63
N LEU A 342 20.12 10.68 -7.72
CA LEU A 342 21.05 10.48 -6.62
C LEU A 342 22.21 11.47 -6.76
N ALA A 343 22.52 12.24 -5.72
CA ALA A 343 23.76 13.02 -5.65
C ALA A 343 24.63 12.52 -4.51
N VAL A 344 25.86 12.11 -4.82
CA VAL A 344 26.82 11.58 -3.84
C VAL A 344 28.21 12.14 -4.13
N GLY A 345 28.84 12.74 -3.12
CA GLY A 345 30.23 13.20 -3.23
C GLY A 345 30.46 14.20 -4.39
N GLY A 346 29.45 14.99 -4.73
CA GLY A 346 29.49 15.95 -5.86
C GLY A 346 29.17 15.36 -7.23
N LYS A 347 28.99 14.04 -7.36
CA LYS A 347 28.49 13.40 -8.60
C LYS A 347 26.98 13.25 -8.55
N ILE A 348 26.32 13.53 -9.66
CA ILE A 348 24.88 13.32 -9.84
C ILE A 348 24.66 12.19 -10.85
N ARG A 349 23.76 11.27 -10.50
CA ARG A 349 23.33 10.16 -11.35
C ARG A 349 21.82 10.03 -11.30
N THR A 350 21.24 9.72 -12.44
CA THR A 350 19.83 9.35 -12.55
C THR A 350 19.77 7.88 -12.91
N VAL A 351 19.05 7.10 -12.12
CA VAL A 351 18.79 5.69 -12.39
C VAL A 351 17.30 5.45 -12.47
N ASN A 352 16.87 4.65 -13.43
CA ASN A 352 15.47 4.27 -13.56
C ASN A 352 15.29 2.89 -12.95
N GLY A 353 14.39 2.77 -11.98
CA GLY A 353 14.21 1.55 -11.21
C GLY A 353 12.73 1.22 -11.03
N LEU A 354 12.39 -0.06 -11.14
CA LEU A 354 11.11 -0.56 -10.64
C LEU A 354 11.26 -0.81 -9.13
N VAL A 355 10.65 0.03 -8.31
CA VAL A 355 10.71 -0.14 -6.86
C VAL A 355 9.66 -1.17 -6.46
N ASN A 356 10.12 -2.36 -6.07
CA ASN A 356 9.25 -3.36 -5.47
C ASN A 356 8.99 -3.00 -4.01
N PHE A 357 7.75 -2.67 -3.65
CA PHE A 357 7.40 -2.34 -2.28
C PHE A 357 7.42 -3.54 -1.32
N LEU A 358 7.64 -4.76 -1.82
CA LEU A 358 7.81 -5.95 -0.99
C LEU A 358 9.22 -6.10 -0.40
N SER A 359 10.25 -5.55 -1.08
CA SER A 359 11.66 -5.69 -0.72
C SER A 359 12.38 -4.33 -0.70
N PRO A 360 13.25 -4.05 0.30
CA PRO A 360 14.05 -2.83 0.32
C PRO A 360 14.79 -2.59 -0.99
N PHE A 361 14.75 -1.36 -1.50
CA PHE A 361 15.63 -0.95 -2.59
C PHE A 361 16.96 -0.53 -1.98
N VAL A 362 18.05 -1.19 -2.38
CA VAL A 362 19.39 -0.92 -1.86
C VAL A 362 20.28 -0.54 -3.03
N HIS A 363 20.90 0.63 -2.91
CA HIS A 363 21.84 1.15 -3.90
C HIS A 363 23.20 1.37 -3.26
N THR A 364 24.22 0.78 -3.85
CA THR A 364 25.59 0.92 -3.37
C THR A 364 26.36 1.90 -4.24
N VAL A 365 27.10 2.79 -3.59
CA VAL A 365 27.94 3.82 -4.22
C VAL A 365 29.37 3.63 -3.77
N ASN A 366 30.27 3.57 -4.74
CA ASN A 366 31.70 3.53 -4.51
C ASN A 366 32.39 4.40 -5.55
N LEU A 367 33.17 5.37 -5.10
CA LEU A 367 33.85 6.35 -5.97
C LEU A 367 35.34 6.08 -6.10
N ASP A 368 35.88 5.15 -5.29
CA ASP A 368 37.31 4.89 -5.19
C ASP A 368 37.81 4.15 -6.42
N SER A 369 39.10 4.30 -6.71
CA SER A 369 39.74 3.75 -7.92
C SER A 369 40.59 2.50 -7.69
N ASP A 370 40.79 2.14 -6.43
CA ASP A 370 41.67 1.07 -5.95
C ASP A 370 40.87 -0.10 -5.36
N ASN A 371 39.64 -0.31 -5.80
CA ASN A 371 38.83 -1.44 -5.36
C ASN A 371 39.42 -2.77 -5.84
N VAL A 372 39.24 -3.82 -5.04
CA VAL A 372 39.63 -5.18 -5.42
C VAL A 372 38.41 -5.91 -5.98
N LEU A 373 38.51 -6.40 -7.21
CA LEU A 373 37.48 -7.20 -7.86
C LEU A 373 37.59 -8.65 -7.38
N ASN A 374 36.50 -9.31 -6.98
CA ASN A 374 36.56 -10.73 -6.67
C ASN A 374 36.40 -11.54 -7.97
N VAL A 375 37.48 -12.18 -8.40
CA VAL A 375 37.50 -12.99 -9.60
C VAL A 375 38.00 -14.38 -9.25
N THR A 376 37.24 -15.39 -9.68
CA THR A 376 37.68 -16.78 -9.59
C THR A 376 37.77 -17.37 -10.98
N GLU A 377 38.72 -18.28 -11.16
CA GLU A 377 38.89 -19.04 -12.39
C GLU A 377 38.68 -20.53 -12.07
N SER A 378 37.94 -21.21 -12.93
CA SER A 378 37.76 -22.66 -12.86
C SER A 378 37.52 -23.22 -14.25
N PHE A 379 38.38 -24.13 -14.70
CA PHE A 379 38.27 -24.84 -15.98
C PHE A 379 38.14 -23.92 -17.22
N GLY A 380 38.86 -22.80 -17.25
CA GLY A 380 38.82 -21.82 -18.34
C GLY A 380 37.65 -20.82 -18.25
N PHE A 381 36.82 -20.92 -17.21
CA PHE A 381 35.76 -19.97 -16.92
C PHE A 381 36.22 -18.96 -15.88
N VAL A 382 36.13 -17.69 -16.24
CA VAL A 382 36.39 -16.57 -15.34
C VAL A 382 35.05 -16.09 -14.81
N ARG A 383 34.86 -16.22 -13.50
CA ARG A 383 33.69 -15.71 -12.79
C ARG A 383 34.05 -14.41 -12.10
N ILE A 384 33.40 -13.34 -12.53
CA ILE A 384 33.53 -12.01 -11.96
C ILE A 384 32.36 -11.80 -11.01
N THR A 385 32.66 -11.66 -9.72
CA THR A 385 31.65 -11.42 -8.70
C THR A 385 31.90 -10.03 -8.11
N PRO A 386 31.01 -9.04 -8.32
CA PRO A 386 31.15 -7.75 -7.67
C PRO A 386 31.15 -7.91 -6.16
N ASN A 387 32.05 -7.21 -5.48
CA ASN A 387 31.90 -6.98 -4.05
C ASN A 387 30.56 -6.25 -3.82
N SER A 388 29.77 -6.66 -2.82
CA SER A 388 28.50 -6.01 -2.49
C SER A 388 28.66 -4.51 -2.15
N LYS A 389 29.89 -4.07 -1.86
CA LYS A 389 30.29 -2.68 -1.59
C LYS A 389 30.78 -1.91 -2.83
N PHE A 390 30.94 -2.56 -3.99
CA PHE A 390 31.40 -1.89 -5.22
C PHE A 390 30.25 -1.22 -5.99
N GLY A 391 29.03 -1.76 -5.88
CA GLY A 391 27.87 -1.30 -6.64
C GLY A 391 27.79 -1.89 -8.05
N ASP A 392 26.79 -1.44 -8.81
CA ASP A 392 26.42 -1.98 -10.11
C ASP A 392 27.51 -1.75 -11.16
N ILE A 393 28.02 -2.83 -11.74
CA ILE A 393 29.05 -2.81 -12.78
C ILE A 393 28.41 -2.42 -14.12
N VAL A 394 28.97 -1.41 -14.80
CA VAL A 394 28.53 -0.99 -16.15
C VAL A 394 29.52 -1.34 -17.25
N ARG A 395 30.78 -1.58 -16.90
CA ARG A 395 31.83 -1.87 -17.87
C ARG A 395 32.84 -2.82 -17.26
N ILE A 396 33.26 -3.82 -18.04
CA ILE A 396 34.37 -4.70 -17.71
C ILE A 396 35.31 -4.78 -18.89
N THR A 397 36.61 -4.73 -18.63
CA THR A 397 37.65 -5.02 -19.62
C THR A 397 38.49 -6.21 -19.14
N VAL A 398 38.94 -7.02 -20.09
CA VAL A 398 39.91 -8.09 -19.85
C VAL A 398 41.08 -7.90 -20.80
N ASN A 399 42.28 -7.69 -20.25
CA ASN A 399 43.48 -7.33 -20.98
C ASN A 399 43.25 -6.13 -21.93
N GLY A 400 42.45 -5.16 -21.49
CA GLY A 400 42.08 -3.96 -22.25
C GLY A 400 40.92 -4.12 -23.23
N ASN A 401 40.41 -5.34 -23.46
CA ASN A 401 39.26 -5.58 -24.34
C ASN A 401 37.95 -5.55 -23.55
N GLU A 402 36.99 -4.75 -23.99
CA GLU A 402 35.68 -4.62 -23.33
C GLU A 402 34.82 -5.87 -23.55
N LEU A 403 34.26 -6.39 -22.44
CA LEU A 403 33.27 -7.45 -22.47
C LEU A 403 31.89 -6.84 -22.74
N LYS A 404 31.22 -7.29 -23.81
CA LYS A 404 29.86 -6.84 -24.18
C LYS A 404 28.73 -7.51 -23.38
N GLN A 405 29.06 -8.22 -22.30
CA GLN A 405 28.09 -8.95 -21.49
C GLN A 405 27.58 -8.08 -20.36
N ASP A 406 26.29 -8.19 -20.03
CA ASP A 406 25.75 -7.58 -18.82
C ASP A 406 26.32 -8.27 -17.58
N CYS A 407 27.04 -7.50 -16.79
CA CYS A 407 27.69 -7.95 -15.57
C CYS A 407 27.25 -7.13 -14.35
N THR A 408 26.08 -6.48 -14.41
CA THR A 408 25.53 -5.65 -13.32
C THR A 408 25.58 -6.37 -11.97
N ASN A 409 25.20 -7.65 -11.95
CA ASN A 409 25.22 -8.53 -10.76
C ASN A 409 26.36 -9.56 -10.79
N GLY A 410 27.42 -9.27 -11.54
CA GLY A 410 28.46 -10.23 -11.88
C GLY A 410 28.10 -11.08 -13.09
N CYS A 411 29.09 -11.79 -13.61
CA CYS A 411 28.97 -12.59 -14.80
C CYS A 411 30.05 -13.67 -14.87
N THR A 412 29.83 -14.65 -15.73
CA THR A 412 30.82 -15.68 -16.06
C THR A 412 31.11 -15.59 -17.54
N THR A 413 32.40 -15.57 -17.89
CA THR A 413 32.87 -15.50 -19.26
C THR A 413 33.95 -16.55 -19.49
N THR A 414 33.99 -17.11 -20.70
CA THR A 414 35.01 -18.07 -21.14
C THR A 414 36.21 -17.32 -21.67
N ILE A 415 37.33 -17.41 -20.97
CA ILE A 415 38.57 -16.74 -21.40
C ILE A 415 39.69 -17.77 -21.39
N PHE A 416 39.96 -18.35 -22.55
CA PHE A 416 41.08 -19.25 -22.76
C PHE A 416 42.35 -18.42 -22.94
N ALA A 417 43.02 -18.07 -21.85
CA ALA A 417 44.27 -17.32 -21.91
C ALA A 417 45.46 -18.13 -21.36
N ASN A 418 46.50 -18.25 -22.20
CA ASN A 418 47.80 -18.80 -21.81
C ASN A 418 48.68 -17.78 -21.03
N HIS A 419 48.11 -16.62 -20.66
CA HIS A 419 48.81 -15.46 -20.08
C HIS A 419 48.05 -14.97 -18.84
N ARG A 420 48.71 -14.15 -18.00
CA ARG A 420 48.07 -13.47 -16.87
C ARG A 420 46.89 -12.64 -17.37
N LEU A 421 45.76 -12.73 -16.67
CA LEU A 421 44.56 -11.96 -17.01
C LEU A 421 44.50 -10.73 -16.11
N HIS A 422 44.52 -9.55 -16.70
CA HIS A 422 44.23 -8.28 -16.04
C HIS A 422 42.78 -7.92 -16.28
N ILE A 423 41.97 -7.91 -15.22
CA ILE A 423 40.53 -7.69 -15.30
C ILE A 423 40.22 -6.40 -14.56
N GLU A 424 39.54 -5.49 -15.24
CA GLU A 424 39.13 -4.20 -14.68
C GLU A 424 37.62 -4.03 -14.82
N ALA A 425 37.00 -3.41 -13.83
CA ALA A 425 35.57 -3.14 -13.81
C ALA A 425 35.32 -1.69 -13.37
N TRP A 426 34.28 -1.09 -13.94
CA TRP A 426 33.79 0.23 -13.55
C TRP A 426 32.32 0.14 -13.17
N ASN A 427 31.95 0.84 -12.09
CA ASN A 427 30.56 0.96 -11.67
C ASN A 427 29.89 2.22 -12.27
N ILE A 428 28.56 2.34 -12.13
CA ILE A 428 27.77 3.51 -12.59
C ILE A 428 28.30 4.87 -12.05
N TRP A 429 29.04 4.86 -10.96
CA TRP A 429 29.58 6.04 -10.27
C TRP A 429 31.00 6.41 -10.71
N GLY A 430 31.61 5.59 -11.58
CA GLY A 430 32.98 5.74 -12.06
C GLY A 430 34.04 5.25 -11.08
N GLY A 431 33.65 4.54 -10.01
CA GLY A 431 34.58 3.76 -9.20
C GLY A 431 35.21 2.65 -10.04
N HIS A 432 36.47 2.34 -9.77
CA HIS A 432 37.26 1.37 -10.53
C HIS A 432 37.73 0.25 -9.61
N ALA A 433 37.59 -0.98 -10.08
CA ALA A 433 38.11 -2.18 -9.44
C ALA A 433 38.99 -2.96 -10.41
N SER A 434 40.05 -3.58 -9.90
CA SER A 434 40.89 -4.46 -10.72
C SER A 434 41.29 -5.72 -9.96
N ASN A 435 41.63 -6.76 -10.72
CA ASN A 435 42.31 -7.95 -10.21
C ASN A 435 43.18 -8.57 -11.31
N GLN A 436 44.25 -9.25 -10.89
CA GLN A 436 45.13 -10.01 -11.75
C GLN A 436 45.03 -11.49 -11.40
N LEU A 437 44.56 -12.30 -12.35
CA LEU A 437 44.62 -13.75 -12.21
C LEU A 437 45.95 -14.25 -12.77
N GLU A 438 46.65 -15.04 -11.96
CA GLU A 438 47.83 -15.74 -12.41
C GLU A 438 47.47 -16.76 -13.50
N LYS A 439 48.46 -17.09 -14.33
CA LYS A 439 48.30 -18.03 -15.42
C LYS A 439 47.75 -19.34 -14.87
N PHE A 440 46.69 -19.85 -15.50
CA PHE A 440 46.22 -21.20 -15.26
C PHE A 440 47.39 -22.16 -15.50
N GLN A 441 47.95 -22.71 -14.42
CA GLN A 441 48.75 -23.91 -14.53
C GLN A 441 47.72 -24.99 -14.82
N GLY A 442 47.55 -25.27 -16.12
CA GLY A 442 46.77 -26.41 -16.56
C GLY A 442 47.10 -27.56 -15.63
N ILE A 443 46.05 -28.17 -15.05
CA ILE A 443 46.19 -29.43 -14.34
C ILE A 443 47.11 -30.24 -15.23
N GLN A 444 48.37 -30.42 -14.82
CA GLN A 444 49.20 -31.41 -15.48
C GLN A 444 48.34 -32.64 -15.30
N HIS A 445 47.77 -33.13 -16.40
CA HIS A 445 47.30 -34.49 -16.40
C HIS A 445 48.55 -35.27 -15.98
N GLU A 446 48.67 -35.56 -14.68
CA GLU A 446 49.26 -36.83 -14.27
C GLU A 446 48.54 -37.79 -15.20
N GLU A 447 49.27 -38.27 -16.20
CA GLU A 447 48.78 -39.29 -17.10
C GLU A 447 48.24 -40.36 -16.17
N ILE A 448 46.91 -40.40 -16.03
CA ILE A 448 46.25 -41.48 -15.33
C ILE A 448 46.80 -42.70 -16.04
N ASN A 449 47.62 -43.47 -15.33
CA ASN A 449 48.28 -44.63 -15.90
C ASN A 449 47.19 -45.67 -16.07
N TRP A 450 46.39 -45.49 -17.12
CA TRP A 450 45.28 -46.33 -17.54
C TRP A 450 45.68 -47.80 -17.51
N PRO A 451 46.91 -48.20 -17.90
CA PRO A 451 47.41 -49.56 -17.67
C PRO A 451 47.25 -50.06 -16.22
N ILE A 452 47.61 -49.26 -15.20
CA ILE A 452 47.50 -49.64 -13.78
C ILE A 452 46.04 -49.77 -13.35
N ILE A 453 45.16 -48.86 -13.80
CA ILE A 453 43.73 -48.92 -13.50
C ILE A 453 43.09 -50.13 -14.20
N TYR A 454 43.43 -50.40 -15.46
CA TYR A 454 42.96 -51.58 -16.18
C TYR A 454 43.46 -52.88 -15.53
N ILE A 455 44.72 -52.94 -15.08
CA ILE A 455 45.25 -54.07 -14.31
C ILE A 455 44.47 -54.24 -13.01
N GLY A 456 44.23 -53.16 -12.26
CA GLY A 456 43.45 -53.20 -11.03
C GLY A 456 42.01 -53.70 -11.24
N MET A 457 41.33 -53.21 -12.28
CA MET A 457 40.00 -53.69 -12.65
C MET A 457 39.99 -55.15 -13.10
N LEU A 458 40.99 -55.57 -13.88
CA LEU A 458 41.12 -56.96 -14.32
C LEU A 458 41.37 -57.91 -13.14
N VAL A 459 42.25 -57.53 -12.22
CA VAL A 459 42.53 -58.31 -10.99
C VAL A 459 41.29 -58.39 -10.10
N ALA A 460 40.56 -57.29 -9.94
CA ALA A 460 39.31 -57.29 -9.19
C ALA A 460 38.23 -58.17 -9.85
N ALA A 461 38.11 -58.12 -11.19
CA ALA A 461 37.17 -58.95 -11.93
C ALA A 461 37.54 -60.44 -11.86
N ILE A 462 38.82 -60.79 -12.03
CA ILE A 462 39.32 -62.16 -11.89
C ILE A 462 39.12 -62.64 -10.45
N GLY A 463 39.45 -61.82 -9.46
CA GLY A 463 39.23 -62.12 -8.04
C GLY A 463 37.75 -62.35 -7.74
N PHE A 464 36.85 -61.54 -8.29
CA PHE A 464 35.41 -61.71 -8.15
C PHE A 464 34.91 -62.98 -8.83
N VAL A 465 35.40 -63.32 -10.03
CA VAL A 465 35.06 -64.56 -10.73
C VAL A 465 35.57 -65.78 -9.95
N VAL A 466 36.80 -65.76 -9.46
CA VAL A 466 37.38 -66.83 -8.63
C VAL A 466 36.66 -66.96 -7.29
N TRP A 467 36.25 -65.85 -6.67
CA TRP A 467 35.47 -65.91 -5.44
C TRP A 467 34.05 -66.46 -5.66
N LYS A 468 33.36 -65.97 -6.69
CA LYS A 468 31.95 -66.31 -6.97
C LYS A 468 31.79 -67.71 -7.58
N PHE A 469 32.75 -68.15 -8.39
CA PHE A 469 32.71 -69.44 -9.09
C PHE A 469 33.78 -70.42 -8.61
N GLY A 470 34.56 -70.08 -7.58
CA GLY A 470 35.66 -70.90 -7.08
C GLY A 470 35.23 -72.30 -6.64
N GLU A 471 34.06 -72.44 -6.02
CA GLU A 471 33.53 -73.75 -5.65
C GLU A 471 33.17 -74.61 -6.87
N GLN A 472 32.65 -74.00 -7.95
CA GLN A 472 32.32 -74.69 -9.20
C GLN A 472 33.59 -75.04 -10.01
N ILE A 473 34.60 -74.17 -9.98
CA ILE A 473 35.90 -74.41 -10.61
C ILE A 473 36.65 -75.53 -9.89
N LEU A 474 36.62 -75.57 -8.55
CA LEU A 474 37.24 -76.64 -7.76
C LEU A 474 36.54 -78.00 -7.92
N GLU A 475 35.22 -78.01 -8.16
CA GLU A 475 34.47 -79.21 -8.53
C GLU A 475 34.79 -79.69 -9.95
N TYR A 476 34.95 -78.77 -10.91
CA TYR A 476 35.27 -79.12 -12.30
C TYR A 476 36.72 -79.62 -12.49
N VAL A 477 37.66 -79.15 -11.66
CA VAL A 477 39.09 -79.54 -11.72
C VAL A 477 39.39 -80.76 -10.81
N GLY A 478 38.38 -81.35 -10.16
CA GLY A 478 38.50 -82.65 -9.49
C GLY A 478 39.23 -82.65 -8.14
N PHE A 479 39.33 -81.50 -7.46
CA PHE A 479 40.10 -81.36 -6.22
C PHE A 479 39.28 -81.44 -4.92
N ARG A 480 37.96 -81.69 -4.98
CA ARG A 480 37.15 -81.85 -3.76
C ARG A 480 37.21 -83.30 -3.24
N ASN A 481 38.24 -83.60 -2.45
CA ASN A 481 38.27 -84.81 -1.62
C ASN A 481 37.11 -84.78 -0.62
N LYS A 482 36.17 -85.73 -0.74
CA LYS A 482 35.14 -85.97 0.27
C LYS A 482 35.80 -86.62 1.48
N ASN A 483 35.90 -85.85 2.56
CA ASN A 483 35.89 -86.33 3.94
C ASN A 483 34.97 -85.43 4.74
#